data_AF-A0A0Q7TLF2-F1
#
_entry.id   AF-A0A0Q7TLF2-F1
#
_cell.length_a   1.000
_cell.length_b   1.000
_cell.length_c   1.000
_cell.angle_alpha   90.00
_cell.angle_beta   90.00
_cell.angle_gamma   90.00
#
_symmetry.space_group_name_H-M   'P 1'
#
loop_
_entity.id
_entity.type
_entity.pdbx_description
1 polymer ?
#
loop_
_entity_poly.entity_id
_entity_poly.type
_entity_poly.pdbx_seq_one_letter_code
_entity_poly.pdbx_strand_id
1 'polypeptide(L)'
;MAKKTDDHKKFWDDIAKPDYEDFMKNKGDIRKAFHAVTSANHMADWVYQSNRSYFDTFTFTDKNGQQQPVNSNSTFANYVREQISDFEILRGISNASKHLNVKKAQNDDAPTSAANTYVTAATYDSEAFDSTAFDAGAVMQEGASGDFPLDEKITSVMEFWPEFCKQHGIPIE
;
A
#
# COMPACT_ATOMS: atom_id res chain seq x y z
N MET A 1 20.10 2.81 20.95
CA MET A 1 18.78 2.20 21.24
C MET A 1 17.81 2.72 20.21
N ALA A 2 17.09 1.84 19.48
CA ALA A 2 16.00 2.27 18.61
C ALA A 2 14.91 2.92 19.48
N LYS A 3 14.46 4.13 19.14
CA LYS A 3 13.35 4.78 19.85
C LYS A 3 12.06 4.06 19.46
N LYS A 4 11.27 3.60 20.44
CA LYS A 4 9.96 2.96 20.21
C LYS A 4 9.05 3.84 19.35
N THR A 5 8.45 3.30 18.31
CA THR A 5 7.35 3.94 17.56
C THR A 5 6.05 3.76 18.34
N ASP A 6 5.41 4.86 18.72
CA ASP A 6 4.23 4.87 19.59
C ASP A 6 3.08 5.74 19.05
N ASP A 7 3.25 6.41 17.91
CA ASP A 7 2.20 7.10 17.19
C ASP A 7 2.37 6.98 15.66
N HIS A 8 1.31 7.35 14.94
CA HIS A 8 1.23 7.32 13.49
C HIS A 8 2.20 8.28 12.78
N LYS A 9 2.45 9.46 13.33
CA LYS A 9 3.37 10.44 12.73
C LYS A 9 4.79 9.88 12.71
N LYS A 10 5.21 9.29 13.83
CA LYS A 10 6.51 8.64 13.93
C LYS A 10 6.60 7.41 13.04
N PHE A 11 5.55 6.61 12.92
CA PHE A 11 5.55 5.49 11.98
C PHE A 11 5.66 5.99 10.52
N TRP A 12 5.00 7.11 10.19
CA TRP A 12 5.14 7.75 8.89
C TRP A 12 6.57 8.18 8.61
N ASP A 13 7.18 8.97 9.50
CA ASP A 13 8.51 9.55 9.33
C ASP A 13 9.64 8.51 9.40
N ASP A 14 9.56 7.55 10.32
CA ASP A 14 10.65 6.60 10.58
C ASP A 14 10.54 5.31 9.74
N ILE A 15 9.37 4.98 9.18
CA ILE A 15 9.11 3.70 8.50
C ILE A 15 8.44 3.87 7.14
N ALA A 16 7.20 4.35 7.08
CA ALA A 16 6.43 4.32 5.82
C ALA A 16 7.05 5.15 4.71
N LYS A 17 7.45 6.39 5.02
CA LYS A 17 8.09 7.29 4.05
C LYS A 17 9.49 6.79 3.65
N PRO A 18 10.39 6.38 4.57
CA PRO A 18 11.67 5.78 4.21
C PRO A 18 11.57 4.52 3.34
N ASP A 19 10.65 3.59 3.65
CA ASP A 19 10.44 2.38 2.85
C ASP A 19 9.99 2.72 1.42
N TYR A 20 9.06 3.67 1.29
CA TYR A 20 8.61 4.19 0.01
C TYR A 20 9.77 4.82 -0.78
N GLU A 21 10.53 5.72 -0.18
CA GLU A 21 11.66 6.38 -0.84
C GLU A 21 12.76 5.41 -1.25
N ASP A 22 13.05 4.38 -0.44
CA ASP A 22 14.02 3.35 -0.77
C ASP A 22 13.56 2.50 -1.95
N PHE A 23 12.27 2.14 -2.01
CA PHE A 23 11.70 1.45 -3.16
C PHE A 23 11.72 2.31 -4.43
N MET A 24 11.34 3.59 -4.35
CA MET A 24 11.32 4.48 -5.52
C MET A 24 12.72 4.71 -6.11
N LYS A 25 13.78 4.59 -5.31
CA LYS A 25 15.18 4.61 -5.76
C LYS A 25 15.64 3.27 -6.37
N ASN A 26 14.89 2.19 -6.17
CA ASN A 26 15.25 0.82 -6.51
C ASN A 26 14.02 0.06 -7.05
N LYS A 27 13.38 0.59 -8.10
CA LYS A 27 12.08 0.11 -8.60
C LYS A 27 12.03 -1.36 -9.06
N GLY A 28 13.18 -2.01 -9.22
CA GLY A 28 13.31 -3.45 -9.52
C GLY A 28 13.59 -4.37 -8.35
N ASP A 29 13.65 -3.85 -7.14
CA ASP A 29 13.84 -4.67 -5.94
C ASP A 29 12.48 -5.05 -5.34
N ILE A 30 12.05 -6.29 -5.59
CA ILE A 30 10.79 -6.82 -5.06
C ILE A 30 10.74 -6.85 -3.54
N ARG A 31 11.88 -6.97 -2.84
CA ARG A 31 11.88 -6.93 -1.38
C ARG A 31 11.53 -5.53 -0.91
N LYS A 32 12.17 -4.51 -1.48
CA LYS A 32 11.85 -3.10 -1.16
C LYS A 32 10.41 -2.75 -1.50
N ALA A 33 9.89 -3.28 -2.61
CA ALA A 33 8.47 -3.15 -2.95
C ALA A 33 7.57 -3.73 -1.84
N PHE A 34 7.81 -4.97 -1.40
CA PHE A 34 7.03 -5.57 -0.32
C PHE A 34 7.13 -4.82 1.01
N HIS A 35 8.30 -4.25 1.33
CA HIS A 35 8.46 -3.37 2.49
C HIS A 35 7.56 -2.14 2.36
N ALA A 36 7.65 -1.40 1.25
CA ALA A 36 6.84 -0.21 0.98
C ALA A 36 5.33 -0.51 0.98
N VAL A 37 4.90 -1.60 0.34
CA VAL A 37 3.50 -2.06 0.38
C VAL A 37 3.05 -2.33 1.83
N THR A 38 3.88 -3.03 2.59
CA THR A 38 3.53 -3.44 3.95
C THR A 38 3.41 -2.24 4.88
N SER A 39 4.34 -1.29 4.80
CA SER A 39 4.31 -0.08 5.62
C SER A 39 3.18 0.86 5.20
N ALA A 40 2.95 1.07 3.89
CA ALA A 40 1.82 1.82 3.38
C ALA A 40 0.46 1.24 3.81
N ASN A 41 0.33 -0.09 3.85
CA ASN A 41 -0.87 -0.75 4.38
C ASN A 41 -1.01 -0.55 5.91
N HIS A 42 0.07 -0.70 6.67
CA HIS A 42 0.03 -0.57 8.13
C HIS A 42 -0.18 0.87 8.63
N MET A 43 -0.02 1.88 7.77
CA MET A 43 -0.46 3.25 8.09
C MET A 43 -1.93 3.28 8.55
N ALA A 44 -2.79 2.44 7.98
CA ALA A 44 -4.19 2.36 8.41
C ALA A 44 -4.32 1.94 9.89
N ASP A 45 -3.53 0.95 10.33
CA ASP A 45 -3.52 0.51 11.72
C ASP A 45 -3.03 1.63 12.65
N TRP A 46 -1.96 2.32 12.28
CA TRP A 46 -1.37 3.38 13.10
C TRP A 46 -2.27 4.62 13.21
N VAL A 47 -2.83 5.07 12.09
CA VAL A 47 -3.76 6.21 12.04
C VAL A 47 -4.99 5.92 12.90
N TYR A 48 -5.57 4.72 12.77
CA TYR A 48 -6.73 4.34 13.57
C TYR A 48 -6.39 4.22 15.05
N GLN A 49 -5.32 3.49 15.42
CA GLN A 49 -4.97 3.29 16.83
C GLN A 49 -4.64 4.60 17.54
N SER A 50 -3.96 5.53 16.86
CA SER A 50 -3.61 6.83 17.43
C SER A 50 -4.81 7.77 17.57
N ASN A 51 -5.86 7.57 16.76
CA ASN A 51 -7.03 8.46 16.68
C ASN A 51 -8.35 7.71 16.91
N ARG A 52 -8.30 6.62 17.68
CA ARG A 52 -9.41 5.65 17.79
C ARG A 52 -10.71 6.31 18.25
N SER A 53 -10.65 7.15 19.27
CA SER A 53 -11.84 7.83 19.81
C SER A 53 -12.54 8.73 18.80
N TYR A 54 -11.81 9.25 17.81
CA TYR A 54 -12.38 10.05 16.73
C TYR A 54 -13.09 9.13 15.73
N PHE A 55 -12.40 8.11 15.21
CA PHE A 55 -12.94 7.21 14.21
C PHE A 55 -14.04 6.28 14.74
N ASP A 56 -14.06 5.94 16.03
CA ASP A 56 -15.10 5.10 16.64
C ASP A 56 -16.51 5.73 16.58
N THR A 57 -16.62 6.99 16.16
CA THR A 57 -17.88 7.70 15.93
C THR A 57 -18.38 7.62 14.49
N PHE A 58 -17.61 7.02 13.57
CA PHE A 58 -17.86 7.07 12.14
C PHE A 58 -18.65 5.85 11.65
N THR A 59 -19.42 6.05 10.58
CA THR A 59 -20.00 4.98 9.77
C THR A 59 -19.69 5.21 8.29
N PHE A 60 -19.67 4.14 7.51
CA PHE A 60 -19.48 4.19 6.06
C PHE A 60 -20.41 3.21 5.35
N THR A 61 -20.74 3.52 4.10
CA THR A 61 -21.48 2.60 3.22
C THR A 61 -20.49 1.66 2.57
N ASP A 62 -20.63 0.35 2.78
CA ASP A 62 -19.81 -0.64 2.08
C ASP A 62 -20.25 -0.82 0.63
N LYS A 63 -19.47 -1.56 -0.16
CA LYS A 63 -19.81 -1.89 -1.56
C LYS A 63 -21.17 -2.58 -1.77
N ASN A 64 -21.75 -3.17 -0.74
CA ASN A 64 -23.07 -3.82 -0.80
C ASN A 64 -24.20 -2.84 -0.44
N GLY A 65 -23.89 -1.56 -0.22
CA GLY A 65 -24.84 -0.53 0.18
C GLY A 65 -25.19 -0.56 1.66
N GLN A 66 -24.48 -1.33 2.49
CA GLN A 66 -24.78 -1.44 3.92
C GLN A 66 -23.97 -0.44 4.75
N GLN A 67 -24.62 0.18 5.72
CA GLN A 67 -23.95 1.02 6.71
C GLN A 67 -23.14 0.14 7.68
N GLN A 68 -21.86 0.45 7.83
CA GLN A 68 -20.93 -0.24 8.71
C GLN A 68 -20.27 0.77 9.67
N PRO A 69 -20.19 0.47 10.98
CA PRO A 69 -19.43 1.30 11.91
C PRO A 69 -17.93 1.09 11.75
N VAL A 70 -17.15 2.13 12.01
CA VAL A 70 -15.70 2.04 12.14
C VAL A 70 -15.39 1.82 13.62
N ASN A 71 -15.12 0.59 14.07
CA ASN A 71 -14.91 0.27 15.49
C ASN A 71 -13.76 -0.71 15.76
N SER A 72 -12.96 -0.99 14.74
CA SER A 72 -11.79 -1.85 14.76
C SER A 72 -10.83 -1.50 13.61
N ASN A 73 -9.59 -1.99 13.67
CA ASN A 73 -8.64 -1.88 12.55
C ASN A 73 -9.23 -2.44 11.25
N SER A 74 -9.95 -3.57 11.33
CA SER A 74 -10.53 -4.22 10.15
C SER A 74 -11.60 -3.35 9.48
N THR A 75 -12.50 -2.78 10.28
CA THR A 75 -13.54 -1.88 9.77
C THR A 75 -12.96 -0.54 9.30
N PHE A 76 -11.89 -0.06 9.91
CA PHE A 76 -11.19 1.15 9.46
C PHE A 76 -10.46 0.90 8.12
N ALA A 77 -9.77 -0.23 7.97
CA ALA A 77 -9.17 -0.62 6.71
C ALA A 77 -10.22 -0.73 5.58
N ASN A 78 -11.42 -1.22 5.89
CA ASN A 78 -12.53 -1.23 4.93
C ASN A 78 -13.03 0.18 4.62
N TYR A 79 -13.11 1.07 5.61
CA TYR A 79 -13.44 2.48 5.38
C TYR A 79 -12.44 3.15 4.43
N VAL A 80 -11.14 2.96 4.66
CA VAL A 80 -10.06 3.47 3.81
C VAL A 80 -10.17 2.92 2.39
N ARG A 81 -10.45 1.62 2.22
CA ARG A 81 -10.70 1.02 0.90
C ARG A 81 -11.79 1.75 0.13
N GLU A 82 -12.90 2.14 0.77
CA GLU A 82 -13.97 2.87 0.09
C GLU A 82 -13.55 4.28 -0.34
N GLN A 83 -12.46 4.84 0.22
CA GLN A 83 -11.89 6.12 -0.20
C GLN A 83 -10.86 5.97 -1.32
N ILE A 84 -10.09 4.87 -1.32
CA ILE A 84 -9.02 4.60 -2.30
C ILE A 84 -8.93 3.11 -2.63
N SER A 85 -9.28 2.75 -3.87
CA SER A 85 -9.34 1.36 -4.32
C SER A 85 -7.97 0.66 -4.34
N ASP A 86 -6.89 1.43 -4.58
CA ASP A 86 -5.52 0.90 -4.61
C ASP A 86 -5.06 0.39 -3.24
N PHE A 87 -5.65 0.89 -2.15
CA PHE A 87 -5.35 0.39 -0.80
C PHE A 87 -5.71 -1.08 -0.62
N GLU A 88 -6.81 -1.57 -1.22
CA GLU A 88 -7.17 -3.00 -1.14
C GLU A 88 -6.17 -3.88 -1.91
N ILE A 89 -5.59 -3.36 -3.00
CA ILE A 89 -4.53 -4.05 -3.74
C ILE A 89 -3.30 -4.20 -2.84
N LEU A 90 -2.83 -3.11 -2.23
CA LEU A 90 -1.69 -3.14 -1.32
C LEU A 90 -1.94 -4.03 -0.09
N ARG A 91 -3.14 -3.98 0.47
CA ARG A 91 -3.55 -4.87 1.55
C ARG A 91 -3.49 -6.34 1.12
N GLY A 92 -3.96 -6.64 -0.08
CA GLY A 92 -3.87 -7.97 -0.70
C GLY A 92 -2.42 -8.44 -0.83
N ILE A 93 -1.53 -7.61 -1.39
CA ILE A 93 -0.11 -7.91 -1.57
C ILE A 93 0.60 -8.09 -0.21
N SER A 94 0.36 -7.19 0.75
CA SER A 94 0.90 -7.29 2.12
C SER A 94 0.49 -8.59 2.82
N ASN A 95 -0.72 -9.07 2.56
CA ASN A 95 -1.21 -10.34 3.09
C ASN A 95 -0.61 -11.54 2.33
N ALA A 96 -0.54 -11.46 0.99
CA ALA A 96 -0.02 -12.51 0.13
C ALA A 96 1.48 -12.74 0.33
N SER A 97 2.26 -11.69 0.62
CA SER A 97 3.69 -11.82 0.93
C SER A 97 3.98 -12.63 2.22
N LYS A 98 2.99 -12.76 3.10
CA LYS A 98 3.09 -13.48 4.39
C LYS A 98 2.47 -14.88 4.36
N HIS A 99 1.59 -15.15 3.40
CA HIS A 99 0.78 -16.37 3.36
C HIS A 99 0.88 -17.05 1.99
N LEU A 100 1.02 -18.37 2.00
CA LEU A 100 1.12 -19.16 0.75
C LEU A 100 -0.11 -18.99 -0.16
N ASN A 101 -1.29 -18.88 0.43
CA ASN A 101 -2.55 -18.62 -0.27
C ASN A 101 -3.36 -17.61 0.53
N VAL A 102 -3.91 -16.60 -0.14
CA VAL A 102 -4.85 -15.67 0.48
C VAL A 102 -6.24 -15.82 -0.15
N LYS A 103 -7.27 -15.58 0.66
CA LYS A 103 -8.63 -15.46 0.12
C LYS A 103 -8.64 -14.25 -0.83
N LYS A 104 -9.22 -14.42 -2.03
CA LYS A 104 -9.34 -13.32 -2.99
C LYS A 104 -10.04 -12.14 -2.30
N ALA A 105 -9.40 -10.97 -2.39
CA ALA A 105 -9.93 -9.74 -1.81
C ALA A 105 -11.12 -9.23 -2.63
N GLN A 106 -11.71 -8.10 -2.22
CA GLN A 106 -12.86 -7.56 -2.94
C GLN A 106 -12.50 -6.90 -4.27
N ASN A 107 -11.27 -6.41 -4.40
CA ASN A 107 -10.74 -5.87 -5.64
C ASN A 107 -10.29 -7.02 -6.55
N ASP A 108 -10.70 -6.99 -7.82
CA ASP A 108 -10.39 -8.04 -8.79
C ASP A 108 -8.90 -8.12 -9.14
N ASP A 109 -8.17 -7.01 -8.99
CA ASP A 109 -6.72 -6.90 -9.19
C ASP A 109 -5.91 -7.28 -7.94
N ALA A 110 -6.57 -7.66 -6.84
CA ALA A 110 -5.85 -8.10 -5.64
C ALA A 110 -5.25 -9.50 -5.82
N PRO A 111 -4.00 -9.73 -5.38
CA PRO A 111 -3.33 -11.00 -5.57
C PRO A 111 -3.98 -12.13 -4.76
N THR A 112 -3.76 -13.35 -5.22
CA THR A 112 -4.11 -14.59 -4.49
C THR A 112 -2.88 -15.29 -3.91
N SER A 113 -1.69 -14.91 -4.37
CA SER A 113 -0.39 -15.42 -3.96
C SER A 113 0.69 -14.34 -4.13
N ALA A 114 1.77 -14.41 -3.36
CA ALA A 114 2.95 -13.56 -3.55
C ALA A 114 3.56 -13.71 -4.96
N ALA A 115 3.34 -14.85 -5.63
CA ALA A 115 3.81 -15.10 -6.99
C ALA A 115 3.14 -14.20 -8.03
N ASN A 116 1.99 -13.59 -7.72
CA ASN A 116 1.36 -12.60 -8.60
C ASN A 116 2.16 -11.27 -8.65
N THR A 117 3.12 -11.06 -7.74
CA THR A 117 4.05 -9.92 -7.76
C THR A 117 5.41 -10.41 -8.26
N TYR A 118 5.96 -9.79 -9.29
CA TYR A 118 7.20 -10.27 -9.93
C TYR A 118 8.04 -9.10 -10.48
N VAL A 119 9.28 -9.39 -10.87
CA VAL A 119 10.18 -8.40 -11.50
C VAL A 119 10.26 -8.71 -12.99
N THR A 120 9.97 -7.74 -13.84
CA THR A 120 10.21 -7.87 -15.28
C THR A 120 11.69 -7.76 -15.58
N ALA A 121 12.19 -8.45 -16.61
CA ALA A 121 13.54 -8.19 -17.08
C ALA A 121 13.58 -6.83 -17.79
N ALA A 122 14.65 -6.06 -17.59
CA ALA A 122 14.91 -4.89 -18.43
C ALA A 122 15.04 -5.37 -19.89
N THR A 123 14.24 -4.80 -20.80
CA THR A 123 14.31 -5.12 -22.23
C THR A 123 15.50 -4.40 -22.84
N TYR A 124 16.46 -5.16 -23.36
CA TYR A 124 17.55 -4.62 -24.17
C TYR A 124 17.02 -4.23 -25.55
N ASP A 125 17.09 -2.95 -25.90
CA ASP A 125 16.88 -2.45 -27.25
C ASP A 125 18.25 -2.20 -27.92
N SER A 126 18.55 -2.97 -28.97
CA SER A 126 19.81 -2.86 -29.71
C SER A 126 19.89 -1.63 -30.61
N GLU A 127 18.75 -1.02 -30.96
CA GLU A 127 18.69 0.13 -31.87
C GLU A 127 18.76 1.47 -31.13
N ALA A 128 18.43 1.47 -29.84
CA ALA A 128 18.52 2.61 -28.93
C ALA A 128 19.44 2.27 -27.75
N PHE A 129 20.76 2.24 -27.97
CA PHE A 129 21.73 2.05 -26.89
C PHE A 129 21.65 3.23 -25.90
N ASP A 130 20.77 3.08 -24.92
CA ASP A 130 20.60 3.98 -23.80
C ASP A 130 21.18 3.30 -22.57
N SER A 131 22.18 3.94 -21.94
CA SER A 131 22.75 3.43 -20.69
C SER A 131 21.73 3.36 -19.55
N THR A 132 20.59 4.04 -19.67
CA THR A 132 19.44 3.94 -18.75
C THR A 132 18.50 2.79 -19.11
N ALA A 133 18.59 2.17 -20.30
CA ALA A 133 17.83 0.95 -20.63
C ALA A 133 18.33 -0.30 -19.87
N PHE A 134 19.46 -0.18 -19.17
CA PHE A 134 19.90 -1.16 -18.16
C PHE A 134 19.30 -0.91 -16.77
N ASP A 135 18.41 0.08 -16.64
CA ASP A 135 17.74 0.36 -15.37
C ASP A 135 17.00 -0.90 -14.91
N ALA A 136 17.19 -1.20 -13.63
CA ALA A 136 16.65 -2.37 -12.97
C ALA A 136 15.18 -2.58 -13.38
N GLY A 137 14.83 -3.83 -13.70
CA GLY A 137 13.48 -4.21 -14.11
C GLY A 137 12.36 -3.61 -13.25
N ALA A 138 11.12 -3.60 -13.71
CA ALA A 138 10.03 -3.06 -12.88
C ALA A 138 9.42 -4.15 -12.00
N VAL A 139 9.07 -3.82 -10.76
CA VAL A 139 8.17 -4.68 -9.98
C VAL A 139 6.75 -4.51 -10.50
N MET A 140 6.20 -5.60 -11.02
CA MET A 140 4.86 -5.70 -11.59
C MET A 140 3.95 -6.52 -10.68
N GLN A 141 2.66 -6.27 -10.80
CA GLN A 141 1.60 -7.05 -10.18
C GLN A 141 0.64 -7.55 -11.28
N GLU A 142 0.36 -8.85 -11.28
CA GLU A 142 -0.68 -9.44 -12.13
C GLU A 142 -2.05 -8.88 -11.72
N GLY A 143 -2.78 -8.34 -12.70
CA GLY A 143 -4.13 -7.81 -12.54
C GLY A 143 -5.15 -8.58 -13.37
N ALA A 144 -6.44 -8.39 -13.08
CA ALA A 144 -7.52 -9.04 -13.82
C ALA A 144 -7.61 -8.56 -15.28
N SER A 145 -7.18 -7.32 -15.55
CA SER A 145 -7.20 -6.69 -16.89
C SER A 145 -5.81 -6.64 -17.54
N GLY A 146 -4.81 -7.26 -16.93
CA GLY A 146 -3.41 -7.18 -17.32
C GLY A 146 -2.51 -6.70 -16.18
N ASP A 147 -1.22 -6.86 -16.39
CA ASP A 147 -0.22 -6.55 -15.37
C ASP A 147 0.01 -5.05 -15.28
N PHE A 148 0.24 -4.55 -14.06
CA PHE A 148 0.46 -3.13 -13.81
C PHE A 148 1.72 -2.92 -12.96
N PRO A 149 2.40 -1.77 -13.12
CA PRO A 149 3.57 -1.44 -12.33
C PRO A 149 3.15 -1.11 -10.89
N LEU A 150 3.86 -1.69 -9.93
CA LEU A 150 3.46 -1.60 -8.51
C LEU A 150 3.77 -0.23 -7.89
N ASP A 151 4.72 0.52 -8.44
CA ASP A 151 5.10 1.85 -7.97
C ASP A 151 3.98 2.87 -8.09
N GLU A 152 3.18 2.83 -9.15
CA GLU A 152 2.00 3.68 -9.29
C GLU A 152 0.99 3.46 -8.15
N LYS A 153 0.75 2.20 -7.77
CA LYS A 153 -0.18 1.83 -6.71
C LYS A 153 0.32 2.20 -5.33
N ILE A 154 1.61 2.01 -5.08
CA ILE A 154 2.24 2.46 -3.83
C ILE A 154 2.20 3.98 -3.74
N THR A 155 2.55 4.69 -4.81
CA THR A 155 2.53 6.16 -4.87
C THR A 155 1.14 6.70 -4.55
N SER A 156 0.11 6.17 -5.21
CA SER A 156 -1.31 6.52 -4.99
C SER A 156 -1.71 6.42 -3.51
N VAL A 157 -1.36 5.32 -2.83
CA VAL A 157 -1.67 5.15 -1.40
C VAL A 157 -0.80 6.02 -0.49
N MET A 158 0.47 6.23 -0.84
CA MET A 158 1.35 7.10 -0.07
C MET A 158 0.91 8.56 -0.13
N GLU A 159 0.48 9.06 -1.29
CA GLU A 159 -0.06 10.42 -1.45
C GLU A 159 -1.43 10.60 -0.79
N PHE A 160 -2.22 9.52 -0.71
CA PHE A 160 -3.51 9.52 -0.02
C PHE A 160 -3.39 9.83 1.47
N TRP A 161 -2.40 9.29 2.17
CA TRP A 161 -2.32 9.41 3.64
C TRP A 161 -2.20 10.86 4.14
N PRO A 162 -1.31 11.72 3.60
CA PRO A 162 -1.25 13.12 3.98
C PRO A 162 -2.57 13.87 3.77
N GLU A 163 -3.21 13.67 2.62
CA GLU A 163 -4.47 14.34 2.30
C GLU A 163 -5.61 13.84 3.18
N PHE A 164 -5.71 12.53 3.39
CA PHE A 164 -6.68 11.93 4.31
C PHE A 164 -6.52 12.48 5.73
N CYS A 165 -5.30 12.49 6.27
CA CYS A 165 -5.05 13.00 7.62
C CYS A 165 -5.39 14.49 7.72
N LYS A 166 -5.02 15.29 6.72
CA LYS A 166 -5.39 16.71 6.65
C LYS A 166 -6.91 16.93 6.65
N GLN A 167 -7.68 16.15 5.88
CA GLN A 167 -9.14 16.23 5.83
C GLN A 167 -9.78 15.93 7.20
N HIS A 168 -9.16 15.05 7.98
CA HIS A 168 -9.62 14.69 9.33
C HIS A 168 -8.99 15.53 10.45
N GLY A 169 -8.16 16.53 10.14
CA GLY A 169 -7.46 17.34 11.14
C GLY A 169 -6.44 16.57 11.97
N ILE A 170 -5.90 15.47 11.41
CA ILE A 170 -4.91 14.59 12.02
C ILE A 170 -3.51 15.03 11.54
N PRO A 171 -2.56 15.33 12.43
CA PRO A 171 -1.21 15.74 12.03
C PRO A 171 -0.37 14.54 11.60
N ILE A 172 0.14 14.58 10.37
CA ILE A 172 1.04 13.54 9.81
C ILE A 172 2.41 14.10 9.42
N GLU A 173 2.56 15.43 9.39
CA GLU A 173 3.80 16.18 9.13
C GLU A 173 4.12 17.15 10.27
#